data_AF-A0A524Q9M8-F1
#
_entry.id   AF-A0A524Q9M8-F1
#
_cell.length_a   1.000
_cell.length_b   1.000
_cell.length_c   1.000
_cell.angle_alpha   90.00
_cell.angle_beta   90.00
_cell.angle_gamma   90.00
#
_symmetry.space_group_name_H-M   'P 1'
#
loop_
_entity.id
_entity.type
_entity.pdbx_description
1 polymer ?
#
loop_
_entity_poly.entity_id
_entity_poly.type
_entity_poly.pdbx_seq_one_letter_code
_entity_poly.pdbx_strand_id
1 'polypeptide(L)'
;AIPMMIFMPIIARWMGLSEVVTGAWLGGTIDTTGAVVAAGTIAGEEGLKYATIVKFSQNVLLGLAAFAISVFWAYRKKGDGPRERVSLSVIWERFPKFVLGFIMASLIFSFLLHPDAAKASGKVIKSFSSFWFNLAFISIGLETRFADLKVMESKKPFYSFLIAQGFNIIFTLIVSYLLFQVMGPK
;
A
#
# COMPACT_ATOMS: atom_id res chain seq x y z
N ALA A 1 1.62 -9.67 6.30
CA ALA A 1 1.83 -8.22 6.58
C ALA A 1 2.58 -7.96 7.89
N ILE A 2 2.13 -8.47 9.05
CA ILE A 2 2.73 -8.15 10.37
C ILE A 2 4.25 -8.38 10.44
N PRO A 3 4.81 -9.52 9.99
CA PRO A 3 6.26 -9.71 10.03
C PRO A 3 7.02 -8.66 9.21
N MET A 4 6.53 -8.34 8.02
CA MET A 4 7.14 -7.34 7.14
C MET A 4 7.09 -5.94 7.76
N MET A 5 5.97 -5.58 8.39
CA MET A 5 5.80 -4.29 9.07
C MET A 5 6.86 -4.05 10.16
N ILE A 6 7.26 -5.09 10.87
CA ILE A 6 8.22 -5.00 11.98
C ILE A 6 9.65 -5.18 11.47
N PHE A 7 9.91 -6.24 10.69
CA PHE A 7 11.27 -6.63 10.34
C PHE A 7 11.87 -5.81 9.19
N MET A 8 11.10 -5.43 8.17
CA MET A 8 11.66 -4.67 7.05
C MET A 8 12.31 -3.34 7.44
N PRO A 9 11.70 -2.46 8.28
CA PRO A 9 12.38 -1.22 8.67
C PRO A 9 13.64 -1.48 9.51
N ILE A 10 13.68 -2.56 10.29
CA ILE A 10 14.87 -2.96 11.06
C ILE A 10 15.98 -3.44 10.13
N ILE A 11 15.63 -4.30 9.17
CA ILE A 11 16.56 -4.80 8.14
C ILE A 11 17.13 -3.63 7.33
N ALA A 12 16.28 -2.67 6.95
CA ALA A 12 16.70 -1.48 6.21
C ALA A 12 17.72 -0.64 6.99
N ARG A 13 17.49 -0.43 8.30
CA ARG A 13 18.45 0.24 9.19
C ARG A 13 19.76 -0.53 9.29
N TRP A 14 19.70 -1.86 9.40
CA TRP A 14 20.90 -2.70 9.48
C TRP A 14 21.72 -2.69 8.17
N MET A 15 21.03 -2.58 7.04
CA MET A 15 21.64 -2.41 5.72
C MET A 15 22.15 -0.98 5.46
N GLY A 16 21.90 -0.02 6.35
CA GLY A 16 22.29 1.38 6.18
C GLY A 16 21.55 2.09 5.05
N LEU A 17 20.31 1.68 4.73
CA LEU A 17 19.51 2.32 3.68
C LEU A 17 19.02 3.70 4.14
N SER A 18 18.91 4.64 3.20
CA SER A 18 18.31 5.94 3.48
C SER A 18 16.83 5.81 3.84
N GLU A 19 16.28 6.79 4.55
CA GLU A 19 14.84 6.82 4.86
C GLU A 19 13.99 6.80 3.59
N VAL A 20 14.44 7.48 2.52
CA VAL A 20 13.75 7.51 1.22
C VAL A 20 13.65 6.12 0.59
N VAL A 21 14.77 5.39 0.48
CA VAL A 21 14.81 4.04 -0.09
C VAL A 21 14.01 3.08 0.78
N THR A 22 14.16 3.19 2.10
CA THR A 22 13.40 2.41 3.08
C THR A 22 11.90 2.64 2.90
N GLY A 23 11.48 3.90 2.82
CA GLY A 23 10.09 4.27 2.61
C GLY A 23 9.53 3.69 1.32
N ALA A 24 10.23 3.91 0.20
CA ALA A 24 9.83 3.37 -1.10
C ALA A 24 9.71 1.84 -1.09
N TRP A 25 10.65 1.16 -0.44
CA TRP A 25 10.62 -0.30 -0.28
C TRP A 25 9.41 -0.76 0.52
N LEU A 26 9.18 -0.18 1.71
CA LEU A 26 8.04 -0.51 2.56
C LEU A 26 6.70 -0.29 1.85
N GLY A 27 6.55 0.85 1.17
CA GLY A 27 5.35 1.18 0.40
C GLY A 27 5.15 0.27 -0.82
N GLY A 28 6.24 -0.20 -1.41
CA GLY A 28 6.24 -1.11 -2.56
C GLY A 28 5.86 -2.55 -2.19
N THR A 29 6.30 -3.03 -1.03
CA THR A 29 6.20 -4.45 -0.64
C THR A 29 5.00 -4.80 0.23
N ILE A 30 4.65 -3.97 1.20
CA ILE A 30 3.65 -4.32 2.23
C ILE A 30 2.24 -4.09 1.66
N ASP A 31 1.41 -5.11 1.52
CA ASP A 31 0.14 -4.99 0.79
C ASP A 31 -0.94 -4.15 1.48
N THR A 32 -0.89 -4.02 2.81
CA THR A 32 -1.91 -3.29 3.57
C THR A 32 -1.45 -1.87 3.93
N THR A 33 -2.30 -0.89 3.63
CA THR A 33 -1.95 0.54 3.83
C THR A 33 -1.64 0.86 5.30
N GLY A 34 -2.39 0.27 6.25
CA GLY A 34 -2.10 0.47 7.67
C GLY A 34 -0.72 -0.05 8.06
N ALA A 35 -0.33 -1.23 7.58
CA ALA A 35 0.97 -1.81 7.90
C ALA A 35 2.11 -1.01 7.26
N VAL A 36 1.91 -0.43 6.08
CA VAL A 36 2.87 0.51 5.48
C VAL A 36 3.05 1.74 6.36
N VAL A 37 1.96 2.36 6.83
CA VAL A 37 2.04 3.56 7.67
C VAL A 37 2.74 3.25 9.00
N ALA A 38 2.43 2.12 9.62
CA ALA A 38 3.10 1.68 10.84
C ALA A 38 4.60 1.44 10.61
N ALA A 39 4.97 0.67 9.58
CA ALA A 39 6.37 0.40 9.24
C ALA A 39 7.13 1.67 8.86
N GLY A 40 6.50 2.56 8.09
CA GLY A 40 7.05 3.85 7.70
C GLY A 40 7.30 4.75 8.91
N THR A 41 6.41 4.71 9.91
CA THR A 41 6.61 5.45 11.18
C THR A 41 7.84 4.94 11.93
N ILE A 42 8.13 3.62 11.88
CA ILE A 42 9.37 3.04 12.43
C ILE A 42 10.59 3.48 11.60
N ALA A 43 10.44 3.66 10.29
CA ALA A 43 11.51 4.08 9.39
C ALA A 43 11.92 5.56 9.56
N GLY A 44 11.01 6.44 9.96
CA GLY A 44 11.25 7.88 10.16
C GLY A 44 10.23 8.75 9.42
N GLU A 45 10.34 10.07 9.54
CA GLU A 45 9.37 11.00 8.92
C GLU A 45 9.46 10.98 7.39
N GLU A 46 10.67 10.98 6.84
CA GLU A 46 10.86 10.85 5.39
C GLU A 46 10.45 9.46 4.92
N GLY A 47 10.83 8.42 5.67
CA GLY A 47 10.46 7.05 5.35
C GLY A 47 8.94 6.86 5.29
N LEU A 48 8.21 7.39 6.26
CA LEU A 48 6.74 7.39 6.26
C LEU A 48 6.16 8.12 5.04
N LYS A 49 6.70 9.30 4.70
CA LYS A 49 6.25 10.10 3.56
C LYS A 49 6.38 9.31 2.26
N TYR A 50 7.56 8.77 1.98
CA TYR A 50 7.80 8.00 0.75
C TYR A 50 7.01 6.68 0.73
N ALA A 51 6.92 5.98 1.86
CA ALA A 51 6.13 4.75 1.98
C ALA A 51 4.65 4.99 1.65
N THR A 52 4.10 6.09 2.18
CA THR A 52 2.72 6.50 1.94
C THR A 52 2.48 6.86 0.48
N ILE A 53 3.39 7.64 -0.13
CA ILE A 53 3.29 8.04 -1.55
C ILE A 53 3.34 6.81 -2.46
N VAL A 54 4.32 5.92 -2.28
CA VAL A 54 4.46 4.72 -3.12
C VAL A 54 3.24 3.80 -2.96
N LYS A 55 2.78 3.56 -1.73
CA LYS A 55 1.60 2.70 -1.50
C LYS A 55 0.33 3.30 -2.09
N PHE A 56 0.07 4.59 -1.90
CA PHE A 56 -1.11 5.20 -2.50
C PHE A 56 -1.04 5.22 -4.02
N SER A 57 0.15 5.43 -4.60
CA SER A 57 0.34 5.31 -6.05
C SER A 57 -0.03 3.91 -6.54
N GLN A 58 0.42 2.86 -5.84
CA GLN A 58 -0.01 1.48 -6.15
C GLN A 58 -1.53 1.31 -6.03
N ASN A 59 -2.16 1.80 -4.96
CA ASN A 59 -3.61 1.66 -4.76
C ASN A 59 -4.41 2.34 -5.88
N VAL A 60 -3.96 3.50 -6.37
CA VAL A 60 -4.58 4.21 -7.51
C VAL A 60 -4.35 3.43 -8.81
N LEU A 61 -3.12 3.01 -9.08
CA LEU A 61 -2.77 2.24 -10.28
C LEU A 61 -3.48 0.89 -10.32
N LEU A 62 -3.76 0.26 -9.18
CA LEU A 62 -4.50 -1.00 -9.10
C LEU A 62 -5.90 -0.86 -9.71
N GLY A 63 -6.58 0.27 -9.45
CA GLY A 63 -7.88 0.57 -10.05
C GLY A 63 -7.79 0.71 -11.57
N LEU A 64 -6.77 1.42 -12.05
CA LEU A 64 -6.52 1.59 -13.50
C LEU A 64 -6.13 0.26 -14.18
N ALA A 65 -5.30 -0.55 -13.53
CA ALA A 65 -4.89 -1.86 -14.02
C ALA A 65 -6.09 -2.82 -14.09
N ALA A 66 -6.94 -2.85 -13.06
CA ALA A 66 -8.16 -3.64 -13.06
C ALA A 66 -9.11 -3.23 -14.20
N PHE A 67 -9.25 -1.92 -14.45
CA PHE A 67 -10.00 -1.41 -15.60
C PHE A 67 -9.38 -1.85 -16.93
N ALA A 68 -8.07 -1.68 -17.11
CA ALA A 68 -7.36 -2.06 -18.33
C ALA A 68 -7.48 -3.57 -18.62
N ILE A 69 -7.33 -4.42 -17.60
CA ILE A 69 -7.51 -5.88 -17.71
C ILE A 69 -8.96 -6.20 -18.10
N SER A 70 -9.95 -5.56 -17.47
CA SER A 70 -11.37 -5.79 -17.77
C SER A 70 -11.70 -5.43 -19.23
N VAL A 71 -11.21 -4.29 -19.69
CA VAL A 71 -11.33 -3.85 -21.10
C VAL A 71 -10.64 -4.84 -22.02
N PHE A 72 -9.39 -5.22 -21.73
CA PHE A 72 -8.62 -6.16 -22.53
C PHE A 72 -9.35 -7.49 -22.73
N TRP A 73 -9.92 -8.07 -21.67
CA TRP A 73 -10.68 -9.32 -21.74
C TRP A 73 -12.01 -9.17 -22.47
N ALA A 74 -12.72 -8.05 -22.30
CA ALA A 74 -13.96 -7.78 -23.02
C ALA A 74 -13.75 -7.66 -24.54
N TYR A 75 -12.61 -7.12 -24.97
CA TYR A 75 -12.25 -7.04 -26.40
C TYR A 75 -11.61 -8.32 -26.94
N ARG A 76 -10.93 -9.11 -26.09
CA ARG A 76 -10.25 -10.37 -26.51
C ARG A 76 -11.20 -11.56 -26.63
N LYS A 77 -12.39 -11.53 -26.00
CA LYS A 77 -13.43 -12.56 -26.16
C LYS A 77 -13.89 -12.62 -27.64
N LYS A 78 -13.37 -13.58 -28.42
CA LYS A 78 -13.87 -13.98 -29.74
C LYS A 78 -14.86 -15.13 -29.56
N GLY A 79 -16.15 -14.84 -29.51
CA GLY A 79 -17.22 -15.84 -29.51
C GLY A 79 -18.57 -15.19 -29.67
N ASP A 80 -19.50 -15.84 -30.38
CA ASP A 80 -20.84 -15.37 -30.79
C ASP A 80 -21.84 -15.17 -29.62
N GLY A 81 -21.35 -14.99 -28.39
CA GLY A 81 -22.17 -14.63 -27.23
C GLY A 81 -22.24 -13.12 -27.01
N PRO A 82 -23.24 -12.60 -26.28
CA PRO A 82 -23.35 -11.17 -26.01
C PRO A 82 -22.05 -10.68 -25.34
N ARG A 83 -21.40 -9.69 -25.96
CA ARG A 83 -20.26 -8.98 -25.36
C ARG A 83 -20.70 -8.44 -24.00
N GLU A 84 -20.17 -9.00 -22.91
CA GLU A 84 -20.23 -8.37 -21.59
C GLU A 84 -19.51 -7.03 -21.70
N ARG A 85 -20.28 -5.97 -21.90
CA ARG A 85 -19.75 -4.61 -21.81
C ARG A 85 -19.34 -4.42 -20.37
N VAL A 86 -18.07 -4.11 -20.12
CA VAL A 86 -17.63 -3.65 -18.80
C VAL A 86 -18.38 -2.34 -18.56
N SER A 87 -19.46 -2.41 -17.79
CA SER A 87 -20.27 -1.23 -17.52
C SER A 87 -19.47 -0.33 -16.59
N LEU A 88 -19.67 0.98 -16.72
CA LEU A 88 -19.09 1.96 -15.79
C LEU A 88 -19.48 1.66 -14.33
N SER A 89 -20.60 0.95 -14.10
CA SER A 89 -21.01 0.47 -12.77
C SER A 89 -20.00 -0.51 -12.18
N VAL A 90 -19.50 -1.48 -12.96
CA VAL A 90 -18.53 -2.48 -12.46
C VAL A 90 -17.24 -1.81 -12.03
N ILE A 91 -16.78 -0.80 -12.78
CA ILE A 91 -15.58 -0.02 -12.44
C ILE A 91 -15.83 0.76 -11.16
N TRP A 92 -16.97 1.43 -11.04
CA TRP A 92 -17.35 2.17 -9.85
C TRP A 92 -17.50 1.28 -8.60
N GLU A 93 -18.01 0.06 -8.76
CA GLU A 93 -18.13 -0.93 -7.70
C GLU A 93 -16.76 -1.40 -7.20
N ARG A 94 -15.84 -1.70 -8.13
CA ARG A 94 -14.48 -2.19 -7.83
C ARG A 94 -13.51 -1.09 -7.41
N PHE A 95 -13.77 0.16 -7.78
CA PHE A 95 -12.89 1.28 -7.49
C PHE A 95 -12.84 1.53 -5.96
N PRO A 96 -11.63 1.68 -5.38
CA PRO A 96 -11.49 1.99 -3.97
C PRO A 96 -12.01 3.40 -3.65
N LYS A 97 -13.25 3.48 -3.16
CA LYS A 97 -13.96 4.75 -2.94
C LYS A 97 -13.25 5.71 -1.96
N PHE A 98 -12.40 5.18 -1.06
CA PHE A 98 -11.57 6.00 -0.17
C PHE A 98 -10.61 6.94 -0.92
N VAL A 99 -10.22 6.58 -2.16
CA VAL A 99 -9.35 7.42 -3.00
C VAL A 99 -10.00 8.74 -3.35
N LEU A 100 -11.33 8.78 -3.53
CA LEU A 100 -12.06 10.03 -3.76
C LEU A 100 -11.96 10.96 -2.55
N GLY A 101 -12.09 10.41 -1.34
CA GLY A 101 -11.90 11.16 -0.10
C GLY A 101 -10.46 11.69 0.04
N PHE A 102 -9.46 10.88 -0.31
CA PHE A 102 -8.05 11.31 -0.33
C PHE A 102 -7.82 12.47 -1.31
N ILE A 103 -8.34 12.37 -2.54
CA ILE A 103 -8.21 13.43 -3.56
C ILE A 103 -8.90 14.71 -3.07
N MET A 104 -10.14 14.60 -2.57
CA MET A 104 -10.88 15.75 -2.05
C MET A 104 -10.15 16.43 -0.89
N ALA A 105 -9.66 15.67 0.08
CA ALA A 105 -8.87 16.19 1.19
C ALA A 105 -7.58 16.85 0.69
N SER A 106 -6.87 16.22 -0.25
CA SER A 106 -5.67 16.80 -0.86
C SER A 106 -5.97 18.14 -1.52
N LEU A 107 -7.04 18.26 -2.30
CA LEU A 107 -7.41 19.52 -2.96
C LEU A 107 -7.76 20.61 -1.95
N ILE A 108 -8.53 20.27 -0.90
CA ILE A 108 -8.88 21.20 0.17
C ILE A 108 -7.62 21.72 0.88
N PHE A 109 -6.72 20.82 1.26
CA PHE A 109 -5.49 21.19 1.97
C PHE A 109 -4.46 21.88 1.07
N SER A 110 -4.47 21.61 -0.25
CA SER A 110 -3.54 22.21 -1.20
C SER A 110 -3.98 23.58 -1.71
N PHE A 111 -5.29 23.83 -1.86
CA PHE A 111 -5.78 25.04 -2.55
C PHE A 111 -6.78 25.88 -1.76
N LEU A 112 -7.60 25.27 -0.89
CA LEU A 112 -8.66 25.99 -0.18
C LEU A 112 -8.27 26.46 1.21
N LEU A 113 -7.36 25.76 1.89
CA LEU A 113 -6.92 26.11 3.24
C LEU A 113 -5.69 27.02 3.22
N HIS A 114 -5.71 28.05 4.07
CA HIS A 114 -4.53 28.85 4.34
C HIS A 114 -3.42 27.97 4.95
N PRO A 115 -2.14 28.14 4.57
CA PRO A 115 -1.04 27.29 5.04
C PRO A 115 -0.95 27.14 6.56
N ASP A 116 -1.26 28.20 7.31
CA ASP A 116 -1.24 28.17 8.78
C ASP A 116 -2.38 27.31 9.36
N ALA A 117 -3.57 27.39 8.77
CA ALA A 117 -4.71 26.56 9.15
C ALA A 117 -4.47 25.09 8.79
N ALA A 118 -3.85 24.83 7.63
CA ALA A 118 -3.45 23.48 7.22
C ALA A 118 -2.41 22.87 8.17
N LYS A 119 -1.40 23.65 8.60
CA LYS A 119 -0.42 23.21 9.59
C LYS A 119 -1.04 22.95 10.97
N ALA A 120 -1.89 23.85 11.45
CA ALA A 120 -2.55 23.71 12.75
C ALA A 120 -3.47 22.48 12.80
N SER A 121 -4.26 22.26 11.74
CA SER A 121 -5.14 21.09 11.62
C SER A 121 -4.38 19.78 11.40
N GLY A 122 -3.22 19.82 10.74
CA GLY A 122 -2.39 18.65 10.45
C GLY A 122 -2.02 17.84 11.70
N LYS A 123 -1.66 18.52 12.81
CA LYS A 123 -1.32 17.84 14.07
C LYS A 123 -2.52 17.08 14.65
N VAL A 124 -3.69 17.70 14.67
CA VAL A 124 -4.93 17.10 15.19
C VAL A 124 -5.33 15.90 14.32
N ILE A 125 -5.34 16.07 13.00
CA ILE A 125 -5.66 15.00 12.05
C ILE A 125 -4.69 13.84 12.20
N LYS A 126 -3.39 14.11 12.38
CA LYS A 126 -2.38 13.07 12.60
C LYS A 126 -2.65 12.29 13.89
N SER A 127 -3.03 12.94 14.98
CA SER A 127 -3.41 12.26 16.22
C SER A 127 -4.61 11.33 16.04
N PHE A 128 -5.67 11.79 15.36
CA PHE A 128 -6.82 10.94 15.05
C PHE A 128 -6.42 9.76 14.16
N SER A 129 -5.64 10.01 13.11
CA SER A 129 -5.13 8.96 12.23
C SER A 129 -4.37 7.88 13.01
N SER A 130 -3.46 8.27 13.90
CA SER A 130 -2.72 7.35 14.75
C SER A 130 -3.63 6.55 15.70
N PHE A 131 -4.62 7.19 16.31
CA PHE A 131 -5.59 6.51 17.17
C PHE A 131 -6.35 5.41 16.41
N TRP A 132 -6.89 5.74 15.23
CA TRP A 132 -7.63 4.78 14.40
C TRP A 132 -6.74 3.64 13.90
N PHE A 133 -5.48 3.91 13.54
CA PHE A 133 -4.53 2.86 13.18
C PHE A 133 -4.26 1.92 14.36
N ASN A 134 -4.00 2.46 15.54
CA ASN A 134 -3.74 1.65 16.73
C ASN A 134 -4.94 0.77 17.07
N LEU A 135 -6.16 1.32 17.02
CA LEU A 135 -7.38 0.56 17.25
C LEU A 135 -7.53 -0.58 16.23
N ALA A 136 -7.33 -0.30 14.94
CA ALA A 136 -7.40 -1.32 13.89
C ALA A 136 -6.37 -2.44 14.09
N PHE A 137 -5.14 -2.12 14.49
CA PHE A 137 -4.10 -3.13 14.74
C PHE A 137 -4.38 -3.97 15.98
N ILE A 138 -4.91 -3.37 17.05
CA ILE A 138 -5.35 -4.11 18.23
C ILE A 138 -6.45 -5.09 17.83
N SER A 139 -7.47 -4.64 17.08
CA SER A 139 -8.56 -5.51 16.61
C SER A 139 -8.05 -6.65 15.73
N ILE A 140 -7.17 -6.38 14.75
CA ILE A 140 -6.55 -7.42 13.91
C ILE A 140 -5.79 -8.43 14.77
N GLY A 141 -5.04 -7.95 15.77
CA GLY A 141 -4.28 -8.81 16.69
C GLY A 141 -5.19 -9.73 17.51
N LEU A 142 -6.30 -9.21 18.03
CA LEU A 142 -7.28 -9.97 18.81
C LEU A 142 -8.04 -11.01 17.97
N GLU A 143 -8.30 -10.72 16.70
CA GLU A 143 -9.02 -11.63 15.78
C GLU A 143 -8.10 -12.71 15.17
N THR A 144 -6.78 -12.51 15.21
CA THR A 144 -5.82 -13.47 14.62
C THR A 144 -5.74 -14.76 15.44
N ARG A 145 -6.34 -15.84 14.92
CA ARG A 145 -6.28 -17.18 15.52
C ARG A 145 -5.15 -18.01 14.91
N PHE A 146 -4.02 -18.08 15.61
CA PHE A 146 -2.86 -18.88 15.17
C PHE A 146 -3.14 -20.40 15.07
N ALA A 147 -4.18 -20.89 15.73
CA ALA A 147 -4.63 -22.27 15.61
C ALA A 147 -5.07 -22.61 14.18
N ASP A 148 -5.72 -21.66 13.49
CA ASP A 148 -6.26 -21.88 12.13
C ASP A 148 -5.13 -22.04 11.09
N LEU A 149 -3.93 -21.52 11.38
CA LEU A 149 -2.72 -21.73 10.55
C LEU A 149 -2.15 -23.15 10.66
N LYS A 150 -2.41 -23.86 11.78
CA LYS A 150 -1.92 -25.23 11.99
C LYS A 150 -2.82 -26.30 11.38
N VAL A 151 -4.08 -25.97 11.10
CA VAL A 151 -5.10 -26.89 10.56
C VAL A 151 -5.14 -26.88 9.02
N MET A 152 -4.25 -26.14 8.36
CA MET A 152 -4.18 -26.13 6.89
C MET A 152 -3.85 -27.53 6.34
N GLU A 153 -4.83 -28.17 5.69
CA GLU A 153 -4.72 -29.53 5.10
C GLU A 153 -3.60 -29.65 4.06
N SER A 154 -3.24 -28.54 3.39
CA SER A 154 -2.15 -28.51 2.41
C SER A 154 -1.24 -27.30 2.64
N LYS A 155 0.06 -27.58 2.82
CA LYS A 155 1.10 -26.55 2.94
C LYS A 155 1.51 -25.91 1.61
N LYS A 156 1.01 -26.42 0.47
CA LYS A 156 1.42 -25.95 -0.88
C LYS A 156 1.08 -24.47 -1.14
N PRO A 157 -0.13 -23.96 -0.81
CA PRO A 157 -0.44 -22.54 -0.98
C PRO A 157 0.42 -21.64 -0.08
N PHE A 158 0.75 -22.12 1.13
CA PHE A 158 1.61 -21.40 2.07
C PHE A 158 3.03 -21.22 1.50
N TYR A 159 3.67 -22.28 1.01
CA TYR A 159 5.00 -22.16 0.40
C TYR A 159 4.98 -21.31 -0.89
N SER A 160 3.95 -21.44 -1.71
CA SER A 160 3.79 -20.62 -2.91
C SER A 160 3.72 -19.13 -2.56
N PHE A 161 2.94 -18.79 -1.52
CA PHE A 161 2.88 -17.43 -0.98
C PHE A 161 4.23 -16.96 -0.45
N LEU A 162 4.95 -17.77 0.33
CA LEU A 162 6.27 -17.39 0.87
C LEU A 162 7.29 -17.12 -0.24
N ILE A 163 7.32 -17.96 -1.29
CA ILE A 163 8.23 -17.77 -2.42
C ILE A 163 7.87 -16.50 -3.19
N ALA A 164 6.59 -16.30 -3.51
CA ALA A 164 6.15 -15.10 -4.24
C ALA A 164 6.40 -13.83 -3.42
N GLN A 165 6.14 -13.87 -2.12
CA GLN A 165 6.40 -12.75 -1.21
C GLN A 165 7.90 -12.49 -1.06
N GLY A 166 8.72 -13.54 -0.93
CA GLY A 166 10.18 -13.41 -0.87
C GLY A 166 10.74 -12.76 -2.13
N PHE A 167 10.29 -13.22 -3.30
CA PHE A 167 10.62 -12.58 -4.58
C PHE A 167 10.17 -11.12 -4.59
N ASN A 168 8.93 -10.82 -4.18
CA ASN A 168 8.41 -9.46 -4.13
C ASN A 168 9.26 -8.55 -3.22
N ILE A 169 9.63 -9.02 -2.02
CA ILE A 169 10.49 -8.28 -1.08
C ILE A 169 11.83 -7.90 -1.73
N ILE A 170 12.48 -8.85 -2.40
CA ILE A 170 13.78 -8.62 -3.05
C ILE A 170 13.62 -7.71 -4.27
N PHE A 171 12.64 -7.99 -5.12
CA PHE A 171 12.39 -7.22 -6.34
C PHE A 171 12.09 -5.76 -6.04
N THR A 172 11.19 -5.50 -5.09
CA THR A 172 10.83 -4.14 -4.69
C THR A 172 11.98 -3.41 -3.98
N LEU A 173 12.86 -4.12 -3.26
CA LEU A 173 14.09 -3.54 -2.72
C LEU A 173 15.01 -3.06 -3.85
N ILE A 174 15.27 -3.91 -4.84
CA ILE A 174 16.12 -3.58 -6.00
C ILE A 174 15.55 -2.36 -6.72
N VAL A 175 14.25 -2.36 -7.02
CA VAL A 175 13.59 -1.25 -7.70
C VAL A 175 13.69 0.04 -6.88
N SER A 176 13.42 -0.02 -5.56
CA SER A 176 13.50 1.15 -4.68
C SER A 176 14.92 1.69 -4.58
N TYR A 177 15.92 0.82 -4.48
CA TYR A 177 17.32 1.17 -4.45
C TYR A 177 17.76 1.85 -5.76
N LEU A 178 17.44 1.25 -6.92
CA LEU A 178 17.78 1.82 -8.21
C LEU A 178 17.13 3.19 -8.44
N LEU A 179 15.84 3.32 -8.15
CA LEU A 179 15.10 4.57 -8.40
C LEU A 179 15.55 5.69 -7.47
N PHE A 180 15.72 5.43 -6.17
CA PHE A 180 15.91 6.50 -5.18
C PHE A 180 17.35 6.68 -4.70
N GLN A 181 18.24 5.71 -4.93
CA GLN A 181 19.65 5.82 -4.57
C GLN A 181 20.57 6.01 -5.78
N VAL A 182 20.24 5.42 -6.93
CA VAL A 182 21.06 5.50 -8.15
C VAL A 182 20.56 6.59 -9.10
N MET A 183 19.25 6.70 -9.30
CA MET A 183 18.63 7.63 -10.26
C MET A 183 18.01 8.88 -9.61
N GLY A 184 17.93 8.93 -8.28
CA GLY A 184 17.36 10.05 -7.54
C GLY A 184 18.28 11.28 -7.54
N PRO A 185 17.73 12.51 -7.42
CA PRO A 185 18.55 13.69 -7.20
C PRO A 185 19.36 13.53 -5.90
N LYS A 186 20.66 13.80 -5.98
CA LYS A 186 21.57 13.80 -4.82
C LYS A 186 21.23 14.92 -3.85
#